data_AF-A0A2U1S9P2-F1
#
_entry.id   AF-A0A2U1S9P2-F1
#
_cell.length_a   1.000
_cell.length_b   1.000
_cell.length_c   1.000
_cell.angle_alpha   90.00
_cell.angle_beta   90.00
_cell.angle_gamma   90.00
#
_symmetry.space_group_name_H-M   'P 1'
#
loop_
_entity.id
_entity.type
_entity.pdbx_description
1 polymer ?
#
loop_
_entity_poly.entity_id
_entity_poly.type
_entity_poly.pdbx_seq_one_letter_code
_entity_poly.pdbx_strand_id
1 'polypeptide(L)'
;MVKCQECGEEVGDALICNVCGSRIKQPTENLTKRFCTHCGAEMSVNDVVCPKCGKSENDAASSKMSNTLGNNLIATFNPGTGFLLSLFIVGAGHIYLGLFKRGISFLITQVVLALIFFGVLNLILGLILGSIGSLIAMIIGFIACFGLYLLSIFDVYKAIKKIINGENVADDIAFNKLM
;
A
#
# COMPACT_ATOMS: atom_id res chain seq x y z
N MET A 1 -40.58 -18.38 20.42
CA MET A 1 -40.06 -19.75 20.18
C MET A 1 -39.46 -19.77 18.79
N VAL A 2 -38.13 -19.86 18.68
CA VAL A 2 -37.41 -19.77 17.40
C VAL A 2 -36.91 -21.17 17.05
N LYS A 3 -37.06 -21.61 15.80
CA LYS A 3 -36.51 -22.89 15.35
C LYS A 3 -35.15 -22.69 14.71
N CYS A 4 -34.21 -23.58 15.00
CA CYS A 4 -32.91 -23.56 14.35
C CYS A 4 -33.07 -23.90 12.86
N GLN A 5 -32.57 -23.04 11.97
CA GLN A 5 -32.69 -23.23 10.52
C GLN A 5 -31.82 -24.36 9.96
N GLU A 6 -30.84 -24.84 10.74
CA GLU A 6 -29.89 -25.88 10.32
C GLU A 6 -30.29 -27.28 10.79
N CYS A 7 -30.81 -27.42 12.02
CA CYS A 7 -31.16 -28.73 12.59
C CYS A 7 -32.65 -28.91 12.91
N GLY A 8 -33.46 -27.87 12.82
CA GLY A 8 -34.91 -27.94 13.08
C GLY A 8 -35.33 -27.98 14.55
N GLU A 9 -34.37 -28.02 15.49
CA GLU A 9 -34.64 -28.06 16.94
C GLU A 9 -35.24 -26.74 17.45
N GLU A 10 -36.10 -26.83 18.48
CA GLU A 10 -36.69 -25.66 19.13
C GLU A 10 -35.70 -25.03 20.10
N VAL A 11 -35.30 -23.79 19.82
CA VAL A 11 -34.40 -23.01 20.66
C VAL A 11 -35.15 -21.82 21.26
N GLY A 12 -34.93 -21.62 22.56
CA GLY A 12 -35.40 -20.44 23.28
C GLY A 12 -34.64 -19.17 22.87
N ASP A 13 -34.36 -18.29 23.82
CA ASP A 13 -33.64 -17.03 23.55
C ASP A 13 -32.11 -17.20 23.48
N ALA A 14 -31.62 -18.39 23.16
CA ALA A 14 -30.19 -18.67 23.08
C ALA A 14 -29.60 -18.18 21.74
N LEU A 15 -28.46 -17.47 21.79
CA LEU A 15 -27.72 -17.00 20.60
C LEU A 15 -27.07 -18.13 19.79
N ILE A 16 -26.89 -19.31 20.39
CA ILE A 16 -26.23 -20.47 19.79
C ILE A 16 -27.09 -21.69 20.06
N CYS A 17 -27.32 -22.50 19.02
CA CYS A 17 -28.03 -23.76 19.15
C CYS A 17 -27.22 -24.74 19.99
N ASN A 18 -27.82 -25.27 21.05
CA ASN A 18 -27.22 -26.27 21.93
C ASN A 18 -27.05 -27.66 21.29
N VAL A 19 -27.73 -27.93 20.16
CA VAL A 19 -27.65 -29.23 19.47
C VAL A 19 -26.65 -29.21 18.31
N CYS A 20 -26.68 -28.21 17.43
CA CYS A 20 -25.81 -28.16 16.25
C CYS A 20 -24.72 -27.08 16.32
N GLY A 21 -24.73 -26.21 17.31
CA GLY A 21 -23.74 -25.13 17.47
C GLY A 21 -23.88 -23.96 16.50
N SER A 22 -24.92 -23.91 15.66
CA SER A 22 -25.15 -22.79 14.75
C SER A 22 -25.60 -21.53 15.50
N ARG A 23 -25.25 -20.34 15.00
CA ARG A 23 -25.71 -19.07 15.57
C ARG A 23 -27.14 -18.77 15.15
N ILE A 24 -28.00 -18.48 16.11
CA ILE A 24 -29.39 -18.08 15.88
C ILE A 24 -29.43 -16.58 15.63
N LYS A 25 -29.90 -16.17 14.44
CA LYS A 25 -30.14 -14.76 14.12
C LYS A 25 -31.43 -14.31 14.82
N GLN A 26 -31.31 -13.71 16.00
CA GLN A 26 -32.46 -13.10 16.67
C GLN A 26 -32.95 -11.87 15.86
N PRO A 27 -34.27 -11.62 15.76
CA PRO A 27 -34.80 -10.40 15.15
C PRO A 27 -34.45 -9.21 16.05
N THR A 28 -33.47 -8.42 15.63
CA THR A 28 -33.02 -7.24 16.37
C THR A 28 -34.08 -6.15 16.33
N GLU A 29 -34.69 -5.89 17.48
CA GLU A 29 -35.39 -4.65 17.76
C GLU A 29 -34.36 -3.50 17.75
N ASN A 30 -34.46 -2.65 16.72
CA ASN A 30 -34.12 -1.23 16.74
C ASN A 30 -32.74 -0.80 17.32
N LEU A 31 -31.64 -1.09 16.62
CA LEU A 31 -30.36 -0.40 16.84
C LEU A 31 -30.26 0.85 15.93
N THR A 32 -30.91 1.94 16.32
CA THR A 32 -30.69 3.30 15.79
C THR A 32 -29.63 4.07 16.59
N LYS A 33 -28.71 3.36 17.25
CA LYS A 33 -27.59 3.96 18.00
C LYS A 33 -26.28 3.32 17.56
N ARG A 34 -25.29 4.16 17.29
CA ARG A 34 -23.92 3.73 16.97
C ARG A 34 -22.97 4.24 18.05
N PHE A 35 -21.84 3.58 18.23
CA PHE A 35 -20.84 3.97 19.22
C PHE A 35 -19.56 4.39 18.51
N CYS A 36 -18.95 5.48 18.96
CA CYS A 36 -17.70 5.98 18.41
C CYS A 36 -16.59 4.93 18.56
N THR A 37 -15.99 4.53 17.45
CA THR A 37 -14.88 3.55 17.44
C THR A 37 -13.61 4.02 18.14
N HIS A 38 -13.47 5.33 18.36
CA HIS A 38 -12.27 5.92 18.98
C HIS A 38 -12.40 6.18 20.49
N CYS A 39 -13.61 6.38 21.02
CA CYS A 39 -13.79 6.75 22.44
C CYS A 39 -14.98 6.06 23.13
N GLY A 40 -15.75 5.24 22.41
CA GLY A 40 -16.90 4.52 22.95
C GLY A 40 -18.12 5.40 23.28
N ALA A 41 -18.13 6.67 22.88
CA ALA A 41 -19.29 7.55 23.10
C ALA A 41 -20.47 7.13 22.23
N GLU A 42 -21.69 7.18 22.79
CA GLU A 42 -22.93 7.01 22.03
C GLU A 42 -23.10 8.15 21.01
N MET A 43 -23.45 7.77 19.79
CA MET A 43 -23.62 8.66 18.64
C MET A 43 -24.90 8.30 17.87
N SER A 44 -25.56 9.31 17.30
CA SER A 44 -26.64 9.10 16.36
C SER A 44 -26.10 8.52 15.04
N VAL A 45 -26.94 7.77 14.33
CA VAL A 45 -26.61 7.21 13.00
C VAL A 45 -26.21 8.32 12.01
N ASN A 46 -26.71 9.54 12.20
CA ASN A 46 -26.44 10.69 11.33
C ASN A 46 -25.24 11.55 11.79
N ASP A 47 -24.65 11.31 12.96
CA ASP A 47 -23.61 12.17 13.50
C ASP A 47 -22.25 11.89 12.84
N VAL A 48 -21.91 12.64 11.79
CA VAL A 48 -20.65 12.48 11.05
C VAL A 48 -19.39 12.63 11.93
N VAL A 49 -19.48 13.47 12.96
CA VAL A 49 -18.37 13.80 13.87
C VAL A 49 -18.78 13.49 15.30
N CYS A 50 -17.92 12.78 16.04
CA CYS A 50 -18.18 12.49 17.44
C CYS A 50 -18.17 13.77 18.28
N PRO A 51 -19.27 14.09 18.99
CA PRO A 51 -19.34 15.31 19.82
C PRO A 51 -18.42 15.25 21.05
N LYS A 52 -17.99 14.05 21.47
CA LYS A 52 -17.12 13.87 22.65
C LYS A 52 -15.62 13.90 22.31
N CYS A 53 -15.22 13.34 21.17
CA CYS A 53 -13.80 13.22 20.82
C CYS A 53 -13.38 13.98 19.55
N GLY A 54 -14.31 14.59 18.83
CA GLY A 54 -14.06 15.44 17.66
C GLY A 54 -13.61 14.70 16.39
N LYS A 55 -13.53 13.36 16.40
CA LYS A 55 -13.11 12.56 15.24
C LYS A 55 -14.31 12.20 14.35
N SER A 56 -14.12 12.27 13.04
CA SER A 56 -15.14 11.95 12.02
C SER A 56 -15.15 10.44 11.72
N GLU A 57 -16.34 9.87 11.53
CA GLU A 57 -16.48 8.46 11.11
C GLU A 57 -16.55 8.30 9.58
N ASN A 58 -16.67 9.40 8.83
CA ASN A 58 -16.93 9.39 7.38
C ASN A 58 -15.67 9.45 6.52
N ASP A 59 -14.48 9.63 7.12
CA ASP A 59 -13.21 9.48 6.39
C ASP A 59 -12.97 8.04 5.92
N ALA A 60 -13.77 7.08 6.40
CA ALA A 60 -13.74 5.69 5.98
C ALA A 60 -14.43 5.40 4.62
N ALA A 61 -15.23 6.33 4.06
CA ALA A 61 -16.01 6.07 2.84
C ALA A 61 -15.51 6.83 1.59
N SER A 62 -14.68 7.87 1.73
CA SER A 62 -14.14 8.64 0.59
C SER A 62 -12.60 8.60 0.47
N SER A 63 -11.95 7.66 1.17
CA SER A 63 -10.49 7.44 1.07
C SER A 63 -10.10 5.95 0.94
N LYS A 64 -11.07 5.06 0.68
CA LYS A 64 -10.83 3.61 0.54
C LYS A 64 -10.78 3.14 -0.92
N MET A 65 -10.01 3.85 -1.74
CA MET A 65 -9.20 3.21 -2.78
C MET A 65 -7.73 3.56 -2.55
N SER A 66 -7.28 3.41 -1.30
CA SER A 66 -5.88 3.52 -0.93
C SER A 66 -5.62 2.66 0.31
N ASN A 67 -5.12 1.46 0.07
CA ASN A 67 -4.14 0.76 0.90
C ASN A 67 -4.45 0.53 2.39
N THR A 68 -5.70 0.38 2.83
CA THR A 68 -5.99 -0.15 4.19
C THR A 68 -5.68 -1.66 4.33
N LEU A 69 -5.57 -2.36 3.20
CA LEU A 69 -5.08 -3.74 3.17
C LEU A 69 -3.55 -3.79 3.26
N GLY A 70 -2.83 -2.75 2.83
CA GLY A 70 -1.36 -2.72 2.84
C GLY A 70 -0.77 -2.60 4.26
N ASN A 71 -1.29 -1.71 5.09
CA ASN A 71 -0.76 -1.41 6.43
C ASN A 71 -0.91 -2.54 7.45
N ASN A 72 -1.90 -3.44 7.30
CA ASN A 72 -2.00 -4.63 8.15
C ASN A 72 -1.19 -5.83 7.61
N LEU A 73 -0.84 -5.84 6.32
CA LEU A 73 0.06 -6.83 5.71
C LEU A 73 1.54 -6.45 5.85
N ILE A 74 1.87 -5.16 6.03
CA ILE A 74 3.25 -4.70 6.27
C ILE A 74 3.84 -5.26 7.57
N ALA A 75 3.02 -5.56 8.58
CA ALA A 75 3.49 -6.19 9.82
C ALA A 75 3.97 -7.65 9.63
N THR A 76 3.67 -8.29 8.49
CA THR A 76 4.04 -9.70 8.21
C THR A 76 5.21 -9.81 7.21
N PHE A 77 5.55 -8.74 6.50
CA PHE A 77 6.61 -8.79 5.50
C PHE A 77 7.99 -8.62 6.13
N ASN A 78 8.81 -9.67 6.04
CA ASN A 78 10.19 -9.61 6.52
C ASN A 78 10.97 -8.55 5.72
N PRO A 79 11.48 -7.46 6.32
CA PRO A 79 12.14 -6.37 5.58
C PRO A 79 13.32 -6.84 4.71
N GLY A 80 13.95 -7.96 5.08
CA GLY A 80 14.96 -8.61 4.26
C GLY A 80 14.45 -9.10 2.90
N THR A 81 13.20 -9.56 2.81
CA THR A 81 12.62 -10.01 1.53
C THR A 81 12.32 -8.86 0.57
N GLY A 82 11.82 -7.73 1.07
CA GLY A 82 11.64 -6.53 0.26
C GLY A 82 12.97 -5.97 -0.26
N PHE A 83 14.04 -6.08 0.53
CA PHE A 83 15.40 -5.73 0.10
C PHE A 83 15.95 -6.70 -0.96
N LEU A 84 15.81 -8.01 -0.76
CA LEU A 84 16.24 -9.03 -1.73
C LEU A 84 15.46 -8.93 -3.06
N LEU A 85 14.17 -8.59 -3.00
CA LEU A 85 13.34 -8.43 -4.20
C LEU A 85 13.69 -7.17 -4.98
N SER A 86 14.01 -6.06 -4.31
CA SER A 86 14.60 -4.87 -4.94
C SER A 86 15.95 -5.15 -5.59
N LEU A 87 16.68 -6.15 -5.07
CA LEU A 87 18.00 -6.52 -5.57
C LEU A 87 17.92 -7.25 -6.91
N PHE A 88 16.81 -7.97 -7.15
CA PHE A 88 16.60 -8.76 -8.37
C PHE A 88 15.87 -7.98 -9.46
N ILE A 89 14.94 -7.08 -9.10
CA ILE A 89 14.17 -6.27 -10.05
C ILE A 89 14.06 -4.83 -9.55
N VAL A 90 14.57 -3.87 -10.33
CA VAL A 90 14.43 -2.44 -10.03
C VAL A 90 12.95 -2.07 -9.94
N GLY A 91 12.54 -1.49 -8.81
CA GLY A 91 11.16 -1.06 -8.55
C GLY A 91 10.25 -2.11 -7.91
N ALA A 92 10.67 -3.38 -7.80
CA ALA A 92 9.84 -4.43 -7.19
C ALA A 92 9.64 -4.27 -5.68
N GLY A 93 10.63 -3.74 -4.94
CA GLY A 93 10.46 -3.54 -3.49
C GLY A 93 9.48 -2.44 -3.12
N HIS A 94 9.33 -1.39 -3.94
CA HIS A 94 8.29 -0.37 -3.72
C HIS A 94 6.89 -0.94 -3.93
N ILE A 95 6.72 -1.81 -4.94
CA ILE A 95 5.46 -2.53 -5.20
C ILE A 95 5.14 -3.48 -4.03
N TYR A 96 6.16 -4.16 -3.48
CA TYR A 96 5.99 -5.06 -2.34
C TYR A 96 5.52 -4.35 -1.07
N LEU A 97 5.93 -3.09 -0.86
CA LEU A 97 5.46 -2.26 0.24
C LEU A 97 4.03 -1.71 0.04
N GLY A 98 3.41 -1.96 -1.13
CA GLY A 98 2.12 -1.39 -1.50
C GLY A 98 2.19 0.06 -2.03
N LEU A 99 3.40 0.59 -2.27
CA LEU A 99 3.64 1.90 -2.87
C LEU A 99 3.74 1.76 -4.40
N PHE A 100 2.60 1.47 -5.03
CA PHE A 100 2.53 1.19 -6.47
C PHE A 100 2.95 2.40 -7.31
N LYS A 101 2.55 3.62 -6.93
CA LYS A 101 2.87 4.82 -7.73
C LYS A 101 4.37 5.09 -7.74
N ARG A 102 5.06 4.90 -6.60
CA ARG A 102 6.52 5.01 -6.53
C ARG A 102 7.24 3.93 -7.31
N GLY A 103 6.82 2.67 -7.17
CA GLY A 103 7.46 1.54 -7.86
C GLY A 103 7.38 1.67 -9.39
N ILE A 104 6.20 2.01 -9.90
CA ILE A 104 6.00 2.24 -11.34
C ILE A 104 6.81 3.45 -11.82
N SER A 105 6.91 4.52 -11.02
CA SER A 105 7.72 5.68 -11.37
C SER A 105 9.19 5.31 -11.60
N PHE A 106 9.81 4.53 -10.71
CA PHE A 106 11.20 4.10 -10.88
C PHE A 106 11.39 3.15 -12.07
N LEU A 107 10.41 2.27 -12.35
CA LEU A 107 10.44 1.38 -13.50
C LEU A 107 10.39 2.18 -14.81
N ILE A 108 9.45 3.12 -14.94
CA ILE A 108 9.33 3.98 -16.13
C ILE A 108 10.60 4.80 -16.31
N THR A 109 11.12 5.42 -15.25
CA THR A 109 12.36 6.21 -15.34
C THR A 109 13.52 5.36 -15.84
N GLN A 110 13.68 4.12 -15.36
CA GLN A 110 14.77 3.27 -15.83
C GLN A 110 14.60 2.84 -17.29
N VAL A 111 13.39 2.53 -17.73
CA VAL A 111 13.13 2.21 -19.14
C VAL A 111 13.45 3.41 -20.02
N VAL A 112 12.99 4.61 -19.64
CA VAL A 112 13.26 5.85 -20.38
C VAL A 112 14.76 6.15 -20.42
N LEU A 113 15.46 6.04 -19.30
CA LEU A 113 16.90 6.28 -19.22
C LEU A 113 17.68 5.27 -20.07
N ALA A 114 17.27 4.00 -20.07
CA ALA A 114 17.88 2.97 -20.90
C ALA A 114 17.69 3.27 -22.40
N LEU A 115 16.50 3.66 -22.83
CA LEU A 115 16.23 4.01 -24.24
C LEU A 115 17.02 5.25 -24.68
N ILE A 116 17.17 6.24 -23.80
CA ILE A 116 17.94 7.45 -24.08
C ILE A 116 19.43 7.11 -24.19
N PHE A 117 20.02 6.47 -23.17
CA PHE A 117 21.47 6.24 -23.13
C PHE A 117 21.91 5.13 -24.07
N PHE A 118 21.27 3.96 -24.05
CA PHE A 118 21.67 2.82 -24.88
C PHE A 118 21.13 2.90 -26.32
N GLY A 119 20.05 3.63 -26.57
CA GLY A 119 19.50 3.82 -27.90
C GLY A 119 19.99 5.12 -28.55
N VAL A 120 19.31 6.22 -28.22
CA VAL A 120 19.43 7.48 -28.96
C VAL A 120 20.80 8.14 -28.80
N LEU A 121 21.30 8.24 -27.56
CA LEU A 121 22.57 8.90 -27.26
C LEU A 121 23.76 8.12 -27.81
N ASN A 122 23.76 6.79 -27.65
CA ASN A 122 24.78 5.93 -28.24
C ASN A 122 24.79 6.01 -29.77
N LEU A 123 23.62 6.07 -30.42
CA LEU A 123 23.52 6.23 -31.87
C LEU A 123 24.07 7.58 -32.36
N ILE A 124 23.69 8.68 -31.69
CA ILE A 124 24.11 10.04 -32.08
C ILE A 124 25.61 10.25 -31.80
N LEU A 125 26.10 9.95 -30.59
CA LEU A 125 27.52 10.10 -30.25
C LEU A 125 28.40 9.12 -31.05
N GLY A 126 27.89 7.92 -31.33
CA GLY A 126 28.55 6.95 -32.21
C GLY A 126 28.69 7.45 -33.65
N LEU A 127 27.73 8.23 -34.15
CA LEU A 127 27.80 8.82 -35.48
C LEU A 127 28.78 10.00 -35.57
N ILE A 128 28.87 10.83 -34.52
CA ILE A 128 29.70 12.05 -34.53
C ILE A 128 31.16 11.77 -34.12
N LEU A 129 31.37 11.06 -33.02
CA LEU A 129 32.70 10.79 -32.43
C LEU A 129 33.20 9.37 -32.69
N GLY A 130 32.45 8.56 -33.44
CA GLY A 130 32.80 7.17 -33.70
C GLY A 130 32.76 6.30 -32.43
N SER A 131 33.64 5.30 -32.39
CA SER A 131 33.70 4.32 -31.28
C SER A 131 33.98 4.95 -29.91
N ILE A 132 34.73 6.06 -29.86
CA ILE A 132 35.06 6.76 -28.62
C ILE A 132 33.80 7.40 -28.00
N GLY A 133 32.92 7.96 -28.83
CA GLY A 133 31.66 8.55 -28.38
C GLY A 133 30.71 7.52 -27.75
N SER A 134 30.62 6.33 -28.35
CA SER A 134 29.78 5.24 -27.82
C SER A 134 30.28 4.71 -26.47
N LEU A 135 31.60 4.56 -26.30
CA LEU A 135 32.17 4.13 -25.01
C LEU A 135 31.84 5.12 -23.87
N ILE A 136 31.95 6.43 -24.15
CA ILE A 136 31.62 7.47 -23.17
C ILE A 136 30.12 7.43 -22.83
N ALA A 137 29.24 7.35 -23.83
CA ALA A 137 27.79 7.26 -23.61
C ALA A 137 27.40 6.02 -22.80
N MET A 138 28.05 4.88 -23.05
CA MET A 138 27.82 3.64 -22.33
C MET A 138 28.27 3.73 -20.86
N ILE A 139 29.44 4.31 -20.60
CA ILE A 139 29.96 4.51 -19.23
C ILE A 139 29.02 5.44 -18.43
N ILE A 140 28.62 6.57 -19.01
CA ILE A 140 27.72 7.53 -18.36
C ILE A 140 26.36 6.88 -18.09
N GLY A 141 25.81 6.15 -19.07
CA GLY A 141 24.55 5.42 -18.91
C GLY A 141 24.61 4.39 -17.78
N PHE A 142 25.71 3.65 -17.69
CA PHE A 142 25.91 2.66 -16.62
C PHE A 142 25.98 3.31 -15.24
N ILE A 143 26.72 4.42 -15.11
CA ILE A 143 26.81 5.19 -13.86
C ILE A 143 25.44 5.74 -13.46
N ALA A 144 24.69 6.30 -14.41
CA ALA A 144 23.35 6.85 -14.15
C ALA A 144 22.36 5.76 -13.74
N CYS A 145 22.33 4.62 -14.45
CA CYS A 145 21.51 3.47 -14.09
C CYS A 145 21.86 2.92 -12.71
N PHE A 146 23.15 2.79 -12.40
CA PHE A 146 23.61 2.30 -11.10
C PHE A 146 23.30 3.29 -9.97
N GLY A 147 23.45 4.59 -10.22
CA GLY A 147 23.05 5.64 -9.28
C GLY A 147 21.56 5.59 -8.95
N LEU A 148 20.70 5.51 -9.97
CA LEU A 148 19.25 5.37 -9.76
C LEU A 148 18.89 4.08 -9.02
N TYR A 149 19.59 2.99 -9.29
CA TYR A 149 19.40 1.73 -8.58
C TYR A 149 19.69 1.86 -7.08
N LEU A 150 20.82 2.47 -6.72
CA LEU A 150 21.15 2.73 -5.32
C LEU A 150 20.15 3.68 -4.64
N LEU A 151 19.68 4.72 -5.36
CA LEU A 151 18.64 5.62 -4.85
C LEU A 151 17.32 4.89 -4.61
N SER A 152 16.93 3.98 -5.49
CA SER A 152 15.74 3.14 -5.32
C SER A 152 15.83 2.31 -4.04
N ILE A 153 16.98 1.65 -3.79
CA ILE A 153 17.22 0.88 -2.56
C ILE A 153 17.14 1.76 -1.32
N PHE A 154 17.77 2.95 -1.35
CA PHE A 154 17.75 3.87 -0.22
C PHE A 154 16.35 4.39 0.09
N ASP A 155 15.53 4.67 -0.92
CA ASP A 155 14.14 5.11 -0.73
C ASP A 155 13.27 4.00 -0.13
N VAL A 156 13.43 2.75 -0.56
CA VAL A 156 12.78 1.57 0.05
C VAL A 156 13.16 1.46 1.53
N TYR A 157 14.45 1.57 1.86
CA TYR A 157 14.92 1.50 3.25
C TYR A 157 14.32 2.63 4.11
N LYS A 158 14.29 3.85 3.57
CA LYS A 158 13.69 5.02 4.24
C LYS A 158 12.18 4.83 4.43
N ALA A 159 11.49 4.26 3.45
CA ALA A 159 10.06 3.95 3.55
C ALA A 159 9.78 2.91 4.64
N ILE A 160 10.55 1.82 4.70
CA ILE A 160 10.44 0.80 5.74
C ILE A 160 10.64 1.40 7.13
N LYS A 161 11.70 2.21 7.31
CA LYS A 161 11.98 2.86 8.61
C LYS A 161 10.82 3.73 9.09
N LYS A 162 10.18 4.48 8.18
CA LYS A 162 9.01 5.30 8.51
C LYS A 162 7.81 4.45 8.93
N ILE A 163 7.56 3.34 8.23
CA ILE A 163 6.45 2.44 8.57
C ILE A 163 6.68 1.79 9.94
N ILE A 164 7.92 1.37 10.25
CA ILE A 164 8.28 0.83 11.57
C ILE A 164 8.04 1.87 12.69
N ASN A 165 8.29 3.14 12.41
CA ASN A 165 8.05 4.23 13.36
C ASN A 165 6.57 4.61 13.51
N GLY A 166 5.65 3.95 12.79
CA GLY A 166 4.22 4.26 12.82
C GLY A 166 3.84 5.54 12.04
N GLU A 167 4.75 6.09 11.23
CA GLU A 167 4.49 7.24 10.38
C GLU A 167 3.73 6.81 9.11
N ASN A 168 2.76 7.62 8.67
CA ASN A 168 2.10 7.41 7.39
C ASN A 168 3.05 7.74 6.23
N VAL A 169 3.23 6.80 5.31
CA VAL A 169 4.01 7.01 4.10
C VAL A 169 3.06 7.31 2.94
N ALA A 170 3.08 8.56 2.48
CA ALA A 170 2.35 8.95 1.27
C ALA A 170 2.91 8.22 0.04
N ASP A 171 2.01 7.69 -0.78
CA ASP A 171 2.29 7.14 -2.12
C ASP A 171 2.24 8.28 -3.14
N ASP A 172 3.21 9.20 -3.04
CA ASP A 172 3.48 10.26 -4.00
C ASP A 172 4.56 9.82 -5.00
N ILE A 173 4.53 10.40 -6.21
CA ILE A 173 5.53 10.16 -7.25
C ILE A 173 6.91 10.55 -6.69
N ALA A 174 7.91 9.67 -6.82
CA ALA A 174 9.25 9.87 -6.25
C ALA A 174 9.90 11.20 -6.67
N PHE A 175 9.58 11.69 -7.88
CA PHE A 175 10.08 12.95 -8.45
C PHE A 175 9.39 14.21 -7.90
N ASN A 176 8.21 14.11 -7.29
CA ASN A 176 7.51 15.28 -6.74
C ASN A 176 8.21 15.85 -5.50
N LYS A 177 9.18 15.13 -4.95
CA LYS A 177 9.98 15.53 -3.80
C LYS A 177 11.34 16.11 -4.18
N LEU A 178 11.68 16.03 -5.46
CA LEU A 178 12.92 16.52 -6.07
C LEU A 178 12.71 17.85 -6.83
N MET A 179 11.45 18.29 -6.98
CA MET A 179 11.04 19.61 -7.46
C MET A 179 10.62 20.47 -6.26
#